data_AF-A0A6P0BKF1-F1
#
_entry.id   AF-A0A6P0BKF1-F1
#
_cell.length_a   1.000
_cell.length_b   1.000
_cell.length_c   1.000
_cell.angle_alpha   90.00
_cell.angle_beta   90.00
_cell.angle_gamma   90.00
#
_symmetry.space_group_name_H-M   'P 1'
#
loop_
_entity.id
_entity.type
_entity.pdbx_description
1 polymer ?
#
loop_
_entity_poly.entity_id
_entity_poly.type
_entity_poly.pdbx_seq_one_letter_code
_entity_poly.pdbx_strand_id
1 'polypeptide(L)'
;LLPWLILIPFIGGFLCWQTERFGVKVPRWIALITMGLTLALSLQLWLQGGYSLTQSAGIPQWQSEFDMPWIPRFGISIHLAIDGLSLLMVVLTGLLGVLAVLCSWKEIEKYQGFFHLNLMWILGGVIGVFLA
;
A
#
# COMPACT_ATOMS: atom_id res chain seq x y z
N LEU A 1 2.39 11.72 -2.19
CA LEU A 1 1.29 10.75 -1.93
C LEU A 1 1.74 9.31 -2.22
N LEU A 2 2.35 9.03 -3.36
CA LEU A 2 2.78 7.67 -3.75
C LEU A 2 3.68 6.96 -2.73
N PRO A 3 4.71 7.59 -2.14
CA PRO A 3 5.54 6.90 -1.14
C PRO A 3 4.74 6.49 0.11
N TRP A 4 3.65 7.21 0.41
CA TRP A 4 2.83 6.95 1.58
C TRP A 4 2.02 5.65 1.47
N LEU A 5 1.62 5.26 0.25
CA LEU A 5 0.98 3.98 -0.03
C LEU A 5 1.86 2.78 0.33
N ILE A 6 3.18 2.95 0.25
CA ILE A 6 4.16 1.93 0.62
C ILE A 6 4.49 2.05 2.11
N LEU A 7 4.74 3.26 2.60
CA LEU A 7 5.17 3.47 4.00
C LEU A 7 4.10 3.08 5.02
N ILE A 8 2.80 3.32 4.75
CA ILE A 8 1.72 2.95 5.67
C ILE A 8 1.73 1.45 5.99
N PRO A 9 1.67 0.52 5.02
CA PRO A 9 1.70 -0.92 5.33
C PRO A 9 3.01 -1.34 6.00
N PHE A 10 4.15 -0.77 5.61
CA PHE A 10 5.43 -1.07 6.28
C PHE A 10 5.44 -0.65 7.76
N ILE A 11 4.98 0.57 8.07
CA ILE A 11 4.91 1.10 9.43
C ILE A 11 3.85 0.33 10.23
N GLY A 12 2.67 0.08 9.66
CA GLY A 12 1.61 -0.67 10.32
C GLY A 12 2.00 -2.11 10.61
N GLY A 13 2.72 -2.78 9.69
CA GLY A 13 3.30 -4.10 9.93
C GLY A 13 4.29 -4.11 11.09
N PHE A 14 5.18 -3.11 11.14
CA PHE A 14 6.12 -2.95 12.25
C PHE A 14 5.40 -2.69 13.59
N LEU A 15 4.37 -1.85 13.59
CA LEU A 15 3.53 -1.59 14.76
C LEU A 15 2.78 -2.85 15.23
N CYS A 16 2.27 -3.68 14.32
CA CYS A 16 1.62 -4.95 14.66
C CYS A 16 2.56 -5.89 15.42
N TRP A 17 3.82 -5.97 15.00
CA TRP A 17 4.81 -6.80 15.68
C TRP A 17 5.20 -6.26 17.05
N GLN A 18 5.41 -4.94 17.17
CA GLN A 18 5.73 -4.31 18.46
C GLN A 18 4.58 -4.45 19.47
N THR A 19 3.34 -4.29 19.00
CA THR A 19 2.13 -4.34 19.85
C THR A 19 1.68 -5.75 20.21
N GLU A 20 2.27 -6.79 19.61
CA GLU A 20 2.08 -8.19 20.01
C GLU A 20 2.36 -8.40 21.51
N ARG A 21 3.32 -7.63 22.06
CA ARG A 21 3.71 -7.67 23.48
C ARG A 21 2.64 -7.10 24.43
N PHE A 22 1.74 -6.26 23.93
CA PHE A 22 0.73 -5.55 24.73
C PHE A 22 -0.64 -6.23 24.72
N GLY A 23 -0.85 -7.25 23.88
CA GLY A 23 -2.04 -8.08 23.91
C GLY A 23 -2.47 -8.59 22.53
N VAL A 24 -3.22 -9.68 22.56
CA VAL A 24 -3.61 -10.45 21.37
C VAL A 24 -4.57 -9.68 20.43
N LYS A 25 -5.34 -8.72 20.98
CA LYS A 25 -6.35 -7.96 20.22
C LYS A 25 -5.79 -6.73 19.51
N VAL A 26 -4.68 -6.16 20.02
CA VAL A 26 -4.16 -4.86 19.56
C VAL A 26 -3.58 -4.93 18.14
N PRO A 27 -2.76 -5.93 17.76
CA PRO A 27 -2.21 -6.03 16.40
C PRO A 27 -3.28 -6.12 15.32
N ARG A 28 -4.41 -6.77 15.61
CA ARG A 28 -5.51 -6.97 14.64
C ARG A 28 -6.18 -5.66 14.27
N TRP A 29 -6.47 -4.83 15.27
CA TRP A 29 -7.04 -3.50 15.04
C TRP A 29 -6.07 -2.59 14.30
N ILE A 30 -4.78 -2.65 14.62
CA ILE A 30 -3.75 -1.87 13.92
C ILE A 30 -3.66 -2.31 12.46
N ALA A 31 -3.62 -3.62 12.19
CA ALA A 31 -3.59 -4.16 10.83
C ALA A 31 -4.82 -3.71 10.02
N LEU A 32 -6.01 -3.77 10.62
CA LEU A 32 -7.24 -3.37 9.96
C LEU A 32 -7.28 -1.86 9.66
N ILE A 33 -6.88 -1.02 10.63
CA ILE A 33 -6.79 0.43 10.45
C ILE A 33 -5.76 0.77 9.37
N THR A 34 -4.61 0.12 9.39
CA THR A 34 -3.53 0.33 8.41
C THR A 34 -4.01 0.00 7.00
N MET A 35 -4.61 -1.17 6.80
CA MET A 35 -5.14 -1.56 5.48
C MET A 35 -6.31 -0.71 5.03
N GLY A 36 -7.19 -0.32 5.97
CA GLY A 36 -8.27 0.61 5.70
C GLY A 36 -7.75 1.97 5.23
N LEU A 37 -6.68 2.49 5.85
CA LEU A 37 -6.02 3.72 5.43
C LEU A 37 -5.37 3.59 4.04
N THR A 38 -4.67 2.48 3.77
CA THR A 38 -4.08 2.22 2.45
C THR A 38 -5.15 2.15 1.36
N LEU A 39 -6.26 1.46 1.63
CA LEU A 39 -7.40 1.35 0.71
C LEU A 39 -8.09 2.72 0.52
N ALA A 40 -8.32 3.48 1.59
CA ALA A 40 -8.89 4.82 1.51
C ALA A 40 -8.01 5.77 0.69
N LEU A 41 -6.68 5.73 0.87
CA LEU A 41 -5.74 6.52 0.07
C LEU A 41 -5.75 6.11 -1.40
N SER A 42 -5.81 4.79 -1.69
CA SER A 42 -5.92 4.31 -3.07
C SER A 42 -7.24 4.75 -3.72
N LEU A 43 -8.36 4.75 -2.99
CA LEU A 43 -9.65 5.27 -3.46
C LEU A 43 -9.65 6.78 -3.61
N GLN A 44 -8.95 7.51 -2.74
CA GLN A 44 -8.80 8.95 -2.88
C GLN A 44 -8.02 9.29 -4.16
N LEU A 45 -6.94 8.57 -4.44
CA LEU A 45 -6.21 8.70 -5.69
C LEU A 45 -7.07 8.31 -6.89
N TRP A 46 -7.93 7.29 -6.75
CA TRP A 46 -8.94 6.95 -7.75
C TRP A 46 -9.81 8.19 -8.00
N LEU A 47 -10.51 8.71 -7.00
CA LEU A 47 -11.45 9.82 -7.19
C LEU A 47 -10.80 11.12 -7.70
N GLN A 48 -9.51 11.33 -7.44
CA GLN A 48 -8.74 12.48 -7.95
C GLN A 48 -8.20 12.27 -9.36
N GLY A 49 -8.05 11.02 -9.81
CA GLY A 49 -7.71 10.68 -11.19
C GLY A 49 -8.86 11.11 -12.10
N GLY A 50 -8.66 12.15 -12.90
CA GLY A 50 -9.62 12.52 -13.94
C GLY A 50 -9.63 11.42 -15.01
N TYR A 51 -10.51 10.42 -14.90
CA TYR A 51 -10.82 9.45 -15.97
C TYR A 51 -11.61 10.12 -17.09
N SER A 52 -11.12 11.26 -17.57
CA SER A 52 -11.59 11.85 -18.81
C SER A 52 -11.16 10.90 -19.93
N LEU A 53 -12.10 10.10 -20.42
CA LEU A 53 -12.01 9.38 -21.70
C LEU A 53 -11.90 10.35 -22.91
N THR A 54 -11.75 11.65 -22.66
CA THR A 54 -11.83 12.75 -23.62
C THR A 54 -10.75 13.80 -23.34
N GLN A 55 -9.48 13.40 -23.31
CA GLN A 55 -8.38 14.34 -23.52
C GLN A 55 -7.63 14.00 -24.79
N SER A 56 -7.94 14.77 -25.84
CA SER A 56 -7.17 14.86 -27.07
C SER A 56 -5.77 15.38 -26.77
N ALA A 57 -4.80 14.48 -26.62
CA ALA A 57 -3.41 14.67 -27.04
C ALA A 57 -2.66 13.37 -26.76
N GLY A 58 -2.00 12.80 -27.78
CA GLY A 58 -1.27 11.53 -27.73
C GLY A 58 0.01 11.57 -26.88
N ILE A 59 -0.10 11.91 -25.60
CA ILE A 59 0.98 11.87 -24.62
C ILE A 59 0.53 10.95 -23.48
N PRO A 60 1.23 9.83 -23.20
CA PRO A 60 0.96 9.02 -22.02
C PRO A 60 1.27 9.87 -20.79
N GLN A 61 0.24 10.42 -20.16
CA GLN A 61 0.39 11.27 -18.99
C GLN A 61 0.14 10.42 -17.74
N TRP A 62 1.21 10.19 -16.97
CA TRP A 62 1.13 9.60 -15.63
C TRP A 62 0.20 10.45 -14.76
N GLN A 63 -0.73 9.82 -14.03
CA GLN A 63 -1.67 10.53 -13.16
C GLN A 63 -0.97 11.20 -11.99
N SER A 64 0.09 10.56 -11.49
CA SER A 64 1.01 11.11 -10.49
C SER A 64 2.37 10.48 -10.70
N GLU A 65 3.39 11.32 -10.68
CA GLU A 65 4.80 10.92 -10.83
C GLU A 65 5.58 11.49 -9.65
N PHE A 66 6.45 10.66 -9.09
CA PHE A 66 7.39 11.04 -8.05
C PHE A 66 8.76 10.54 -8.47
N ASP A 67 9.58 11.45 -9.01
CA ASP A 67 11.00 11.21 -9.25
C ASP A 67 11.81 11.81 -8.12
N MET A 68 12.61 10.98 -7.45
CA MET A 68 13.59 11.43 -6.47
C MET A 68 14.97 10.85 -6.79
N PRO A 69 16.00 11.69 -6.99
CA PRO A 69 17.36 11.20 -7.20
C PRO A 69 17.88 10.54 -5.92
N TRP A 70 18.13 9.23 -5.95
CA TRP A 70 18.58 8.47 -4.78
C TRP A 70 20.10 8.43 -4.70
N ILE A 71 20.77 8.04 -5.80
CA ILE A 71 22.23 8.01 -5.88
C ILE A 71 22.68 8.65 -7.20
N PRO A 72 22.87 9.99 -7.23
CA PRO A 72 23.19 10.74 -8.44
C PRO A 72 24.49 10.26 -9.11
N ARG A 73 25.48 9.84 -8.32
CA ARG A 73 26.77 9.32 -8.80
C ARG A 73 26.65 8.04 -9.66
N PHE A 74 25.56 7.29 -9.52
CA PHE A 74 25.28 6.10 -10.31
C PHE A 74 24.12 6.30 -11.29
N GLY A 75 23.57 7.52 -11.39
CA GLY A 75 22.38 7.79 -12.20
C GLY A 75 21.11 7.08 -11.71
N ILE A 76 21.06 6.66 -10.45
CA ILE A 76 19.92 5.92 -9.88
C ILE A 76 18.91 6.91 -9.30
N SER A 77 17.72 6.99 -9.89
CA SER A 77 16.55 7.68 -9.35
C SER A 77 15.49 6.69 -8.87
N ILE A 78 14.71 7.09 -7.89
CA ILE A 78 13.47 6.42 -7.49
C ILE A 78 12.37 7.08 -8.31
N HIS A 79 11.91 6.38 -9.33
CA HIS A 79 10.77 6.78 -10.13
C HIS A 79 9.55 5.99 -9.64
N LEU A 80 8.56 6.69 -9.12
CA LEU A 80 7.27 6.11 -8.76
C LEU A 80 6.21 6.77 -9.62
N ALA A 81 5.59 6.01 -10.51
CA ALA A 81 4.55 6.49 -11.38
C ALA A 81 3.28 5.68 -11.17
N ILE A 82 2.13 6.34 -11.24
CA ILE A 82 0.83 5.67 -11.19
C ILE A 82 0.07 5.97 -12.48
N ASP A 83 -0.44 4.90 -13.09
CA ASP A 83 -1.36 4.94 -14.23
C ASP A 83 -2.71 4.30 -13.83
N GLY A 84 -3.73 4.42 -14.67
CA GLY A 84 -5.07 3.87 -14.42
C GLY A 84 -5.05 2.35 -14.12
N LEU A 85 -4.17 1.59 -14.77
CA LEU A 85 -4.03 0.15 -14.52
C LEU A 85 -3.32 -0.14 -13.18
N SER A 86 -2.20 0.54 -12.88
CA SER A 86 -1.52 0.40 -11.59
C SER A 86 -2.42 0.76 -10.43
N LEU A 87 -3.23 1.81 -10.58
CA LEU A 87 -4.19 2.25 -9.57
C LEU A 87 -5.24 1.18 -9.29
N LEU A 88 -5.78 0.53 -10.33
CA LEU A 88 -6.71 -0.60 -10.17
C LEU A 88 -6.07 -1.74 -9.36
N MET A 89 -4.81 -2.09 -9.69
CA MET A 89 -4.08 -3.14 -8.99
C MET A 89 -3.79 -2.80 -7.53
N VAL A 90 -3.44 -1.54 -7.24
CA VAL A 90 -3.21 -1.06 -5.86
C VAL A 90 -4.50 -1.12 -5.04
N VAL A 91 -5.65 -0.70 -5.60
CA VAL A 91 -6.95 -0.77 -4.92
C VAL A 91 -7.32 -2.22 -4.62
N LEU A 92 -7.13 -3.12 -5.60
CA LEU A 92 -7.42 -4.54 -5.43
C LEU A 92 -6.50 -5.19 -4.39
N THR A 93 -5.22 -4.82 -4.38
CA THR A 93 -4.25 -5.24 -3.35
C THR A 93 -4.67 -4.78 -1.96
N GLY A 94 -5.11 -3.53 -1.83
CA GLY A 94 -5.66 -3.00 -0.58
C GLY A 94 -6.88 -3.76 -0.10
N LEU A 95 -7.81 -4.07 -1.01
CA LEU A 95 -9.05 -4.78 -0.69
C LEU A 95 -8.77 -6.22 -0.25
N LEU A 96 -7.90 -6.92 -0.98
CA LEU A 96 -7.45 -8.26 -0.60
C LEU A 96 -6.74 -8.27 0.74
N GLY A 97 -5.92 -7.25 1.05
CA GLY A 97 -5.27 -7.17 2.36
C GLY A 97 -6.25 -6.93 3.52
N VAL A 98 -7.31 -6.12 3.33
CA VAL A 98 -8.39 -5.98 4.33
C VAL A 98 -9.09 -7.32 4.55
N LEU A 99 -9.45 -8.02 3.47
CA LEU A 99 -10.09 -9.33 3.56
C LEU A 99 -9.18 -10.36 4.23
N ALA A 100 -7.88 -10.36 3.92
CA ALA A 100 -6.92 -11.28 4.53
C ALA A 100 -6.80 -11.04 6.05
N VAL A 101 -6.78 -9.78 6.50
CA VAL A 101 -6.81 -9.44 7.93
C VAL A 101 -8.10 -9.94 8.58
N LEU A 102 -9.27 -9.74 7.95
CA LEU A 102 -10.55 -10.20 8.47
C LEU A 102 -10.64 -11.74 8.57
N CYS A 103 -10.19 -12.47 7.56
CA CYS A 103 -10.16 -13.94 7.58
C CYS A 103 -9.22 -14.47 8.67
N SER A 104 -8.02 -13.88 8.79
CA SER A 104 -7.02 -14.30 9.78
C SER A 104 -7.46 -14.08 11.25
N TRP A 105 -8.54 -13.35 11.49
CA TRP A 105 -9.02 -12.98 12.82
C TRP A 105 -9.44 -14.18 13.67
N LYS A 106 -9.99 -15.24 13.07
CA LYS A 106 -10.37 -16.46 13.80
C LYS A 106 -9.33 -17.57 13.70
N GLU A 107 -8.48 -17.54 12.69
CA GLU A 107 -7.63 -18.67 12.31
C GLU A 107 -6.26 -18.65 13.02
N ILE A 108 -5.76 -17.47 13.37
CA ILE A 108 -4.40 -17.32 13.91
C ILE A 108 -4.43 -17.12 15.43
N GLU A 109 -4.00 -18.14 16.16
CA GLU A 109 -3.93 -18.12 17.62
C GLU A 109 -2.51 -17.89 18.17
N LYS A 110 -1.45 -18.22 17.40
CA LYS A 110 -0.04 -18.02 17.76
C LYS A 110 0.68 -17.05 16.81
N TYR A 111 1.57 -16.22 17.36
CA TYR A 111 2.44 -15.29 16.62
C TYR A 111 1.70 -14.31 15.70
N GLN A 112 0.60 -13.74 16.18
CA GLN A 112 -0.30 -12.90 15.38
C GLN A 112 0.38 -11.62 14.87
N GLY A 113 1.22 -10.98 15.70
CA GLY A 113 1.93 -9.76 15.31
C GLY A 113 2.93 -10.03 14.19
N PHE A 114 3.72 -11.10 14.30
CA PHE A 114 4.66 -11.51 13.26
C PHE A 114 3.96 -11.88 11.93
N PHE A 115 2.82 -12.57 11.97
CA PHE A 115 2.04 -12.86 10.78
C PHE A 115 1.55 -11.58 10.09
N HIS A 116 0.94 -10.66 10.85
CA HIS A 116 0.44 -9.41 10.30
C HIS A 116 1.59 -8.53 9.77
N LEU A 117 2.76 -8.52 10.41
CA LEU A 117 3.94 -7.85 9.88
C LEU A 117 4.30 -8.38 8.49
N ASN A 118 4.42 -9.70 8.35
CA ASN A 118 4.81 -10.33 7.09
C ASN A 118 3.76 -10.03 6.00
N LEU A 119 2.48 -10.19 6.33
CA LEU A 119 1.37 -9.90 5.43
C LEU A 119 1.42 -8.45 4.92
N MET A 120 1.62 -7.48 5.82
CA MET A 120 1.69 -6.05 5.47
C MET A 120 2.93 -5.72 4.63
N TRP A 121 4.08 -6.33 4.92
CA TRP A 121 5.30 -6.13 4.14
C TRP A 121 5.19 -6.68 2.73
N ILE A 122 4.57 -7.86 2.56
CA ILE A 122 4.29 -8.41 1.22
C ILE A 122 3.36 -7.46 0.45
N LEU A 123 2.26 -7.02 1.09
CA LEU A 123 1.33 -6.06 0.47
C LEU A 123 2.01 -4.74 0.09
N GLY A 124 2.84 -4.19 0.98
CA GLY A 124 3.63 -2.98 0.72
C GLY A 124 4.62 -3.17 -0.44
N GLY A 125 5.26 -4.35 -0.52
CA GLY A 125 6.13 -4.71 -1.64
C GLY A 125 5.38 -4.81 -2.97
N VAL A 126 4.20 -5.46 -2.98
CA VAL A 126 3.34 -5.57 -4.17
C VAL A 126 2.87 -4.19 -4.64
N ILE A 127 2.46 -3.32 -3.72
CA ILE A 127 2.12 -1.92 -4.03
C ILE A 127 3.34 -1.20 -4.63
N GLY A 128 4.54 -1.41 -4.07
CA GLY A 128 5.78 -0.85 -4.62
C GLY A 128 6.07 -1.30 -6.05
N VAL A 129 5.85 -2.58 -6.37
CA VAL A 129 6.04 -3.13 -7.72
C VAL A 129 5.06 -2.51 -8.73
N PHE A 130 3.82 -2.23 -8.32
CA PHE A 130 2.85 -1.58 -9.22
C PHE A 130 3.10 -0.09 -9.43
N LEU A 131 3.89 0.54 -8.55
CA LEU A 131 4.26 1.96 -8.63
C LEU A 131 5.60 2.21 -9.32
N ALA A 132 6.43 1.17 -9.52
CA ALA A 132 7.73 1.26 -10.18
C ALA A 132 7.57 1.09 -11.71
#